data_AF-A0AAD2FSP6-F1
#
_entry.id   AF-A0AAD2FSP6-F1
#
_cell.length_a   1.000
_cell.length_b   1.000
_cell.length_c   1.000
_cell.angle_alpha   90.00
_cell.angle_beta   90.00
_cell.angle_gamma   90.00
#
_symmetry.space_group_name_H-M   'P 1'
#
loop_
_entity.id
_entity.type
_entity.pdbx_description
1 polymer ?
#
loop_
_entity_poly.entity_id
_entity_poly.type
_entity_poly.pdbx_seq_one_letter_code
_entity_poly.pdbx_strand_id
1 'polypeptide(L)'
;MPPSTAYNFKWQIGDDSSKVLDILQLSPTNDVSFGRFVLKEPPPEDELLLRNILQVFQHCSQHDIVWDWLDVTMESVGMMSFHFLRPLLFAANSMGIVRRVAIQGDATPINAGEPLPTHEFFLAGSLLNPRLEVLEIVANREGGLVPMGDYRALCELLQTTKSLRRLKLDRVTNFEVTLLCQGLQENKTLRKLSLSFVQCDVPDASIANVIQSLNDHPELRYLTITSSGQFGPLSSTALKMLLSSKPCKLKSLSLQGFEFFELDTTSGTLNTEDLLEGIQANRSLKNVLIGDALDGDMFFSKFFQLLGECPWLETLHLWEPNITNQDLESVLSEQVQRLERSVVIGLGFPVLDTLEKTLTQVLTKHQEIRMEHEGFLGNPSFVHLCQWNWYGRYLMDKPDFPLSMWPVVLKKANQKPNVIYEFLKGPAFAARQPYHR
;
A
#
# COMPACT_ATOMS: atom_id res chain seq x y z
N MET A 1 -21.29 -14.28 -30.65
CA MET A 1 -20.68 -14.87 -29.43
C MET A 1 -21.78 -15.01 -28.40
N PRO A 2 -22.00 -16.20 -27.81
CA PRO A 2 -22.98 -16.33 -26.74
C PRO A 2 -22.47 -15.60 -25.48
N PRO A 3 -23.36 -15.12 -24.60
CA PRO A 3 -22.97 -14.44 -23.37
C PRO A 3 -22.21 -15.39 -22.44
N SER A 4 -21.03 -14.98 -21.97
CA SER A 4 -20.25 -15.73 -20.98
C SER A 4 -21.07 -15.82 -19.68
N THR A 5 -21.56 -17.01 -19.35
CA THR A 5 -22.30 -17.25 -18.12
C THR A 5 -21.29 -17.51 -17.01
N ALA A 6 -21.21 -16.62 -16.02
CA ALA A 6 -20.43 -16.86 -14.81
C ALA A 6 -21.16 -17.93 -13.99
N TYR A 7 -20.52 -19.09 -13.77
CA TYR A 7 -21.03 -20.10 -12.86
C TYR A 7 -20.42 -19.87 -11.47
N ASN A 8 -21.26 -19.54 -10.50
CA ASN A 8 -20.90 -19.57 -9.08
C ASN A 8 -21.22 -20.97 -8.54
N PHE A 9 -20.20 -21.73 -8.15
CA PHE A 9 -20.39 -23.04 -7.53
C PHE A 9 -20.25 -22.91 -6.02
N LYS A 10 -21.36 -22.67 -5.32
CA LYS A 10 -21.36 -22.77 -3.86
C LYS A 10 -21.31 -24.24 -3.46
N TRP A 11 -20.18 -24.66 -2.88
CA TRP A 11 -20.10 -25.93 -2.17
C TRP A 11 -20.57 -25.71 -0.74
N GLN A 12 -21.70 -26.29 -0.39
CA GLN A 12 -22.21 -26.31 0.97
C GLN A 12 -21.71 -27.59 1.64
N ILE A 13 -20.74 -27.47 2.55
CA ILE A 13 -20.19 -28.60 3.31
C ILE A 13 -20.80 -28.52 4.72
N GLY A 14 -21.90 -29.25 4.93
CA GLY A 14 -22.62 -29.33 6.22
C GLY A 14 -23.90 -28.46 6.29
N ASP A 15 -24.74 -28.72 7.31
CA ASP A 15 -26.04 -28.06 7.54
C ASP A 15 -25.91 -26.61 8.07
N ASP A 16 -24.70 -26.16 8.38
CA ASP A 16 -24.44 -24.83 8.93
C ASP A 16 -24.13 -23.82 7.81
N SER A 17 -25.12 -22.98 7.50
CA SER A 17 -25.07 -21.96 6.44
C SER A 17 -24.06 -20.83 6.69
N SER A 18 -23.39 -20.82 7.85
CA SER A 18 -22.32 -19.88 8.18
C SER A 18 -20.95 -20.25 7.59
N LYS A 19 -20.73 -21.51 7.19
CA LYS A 19 -19.46 -22.02 6.63
C LYS A 19 -19.51 -22.12 5.11
N VAL A 20 -19.63 -20.97 4.44
CA VAL A 20 -19.68 -20.93 2.97
C VAL A 20 -18.27 -21.01 2.39
N LEU A 21 -17.97 -22.14 1.74
CA LEU A 21 -16.84 -22.23 0.81
C LEU A 21 -17.27 -21.54 -0.49
N ASP A 22 -16.93 -20.26 -0.65
CA ASP A 22 -17.15 -19.52 -1.90
C ASP A 22 -16.11 -20.00 -2.92
N ILE A 23 -16.41 -21.11 -3.59
CA ILE A 23 -15.61 -21.59 -4.69
C ILE A 23 -16.13 -20.97 -5.99
N LEU A 24 -15.25 -20.30 -6.73
CA LEU A 24 -15.38 -19.94 -8.14
C LEU A 24 -16.13 -18.64 -8.47
N GLN A 25 -15.35 -17.64 -8.91
CA GLN A 25 -15.73 -16.80 -10.03
C GLN A 25 -14.89 -17.23 -11.24
N LEU A 26 -15.54 -17.61 -12.35
CA LEU A 26 -14.86 -17.93 -13.61
C LEU A 26 -14.54 -16.65 -14.37
N SER A 27 -13.27 -16.49 -14.77
CA SER A 27 -12.87 -15.41 -15.69
C SER A 27 -13.29 -15.78 -17.12
N PRO A 28 -13.89 -14.86 -17.91
CA PRO A 28 -14.32 -15.13 -19.29
C PRO A 28 -13.18 -15.21 -20.32
N THR A 29 -11.94 -15.43 -19.89
CA THR A 29 -10.75 -15.50 -20.76
C THR A 29 -10.51 -16.92 -21.28
N ASN A 30 -9.95 -17.07 -22.49
CA ASN A 30 -9.57 -18.36 -23.09
C ASN A 30 -8.47 -19.13 -22.32
N ASP A 31 -7.93 -18.55 -21.24
CA ASP A 31 -7.04 -19.22 -20.31
C ASP A 31 -7.93 -19.87 -19.23
N VAL A 32 -7.86 -21.20 -19.06
CA VAL A 32 -8.68 -21.94 -18.07
C VAL A 32 -8.11 -21.69 -16.66
N SER A 33 -8.22 -20.45 -16.22
CA SER A 33 -7.84 -20.02 -14.88
C SER A 33 -9.08 -19.81 -14.02
N PHE A 34 -9.14 -20.48 -12.88
CA PHE A 34 -10.13 -20.16 -11.85
C PHE A 34 -9.74 -18.87 -11.12
N GLY A 35 -10.74 -18.04 -10.79
CA GLY A 35 -10.50 -16.71 -10.22
C GLY A 35 -9.84 -16.73 -8.83
N ARG A 36 -10.51 -17.31 -7.82
CA ARG A 36 -10.03 -17.28 -6.43
C ARG A 36 -10.56 -18.47 -5.66
N PHE A 37 -9.67 -19.17 -4.95
CA PHE A 37 -10.01 -20.12 -3.90
C PHE A 37 -9.96 -19.35 -2.58
N VAL A 38 -11.08 -19.24 -1.86
CA VAL A 38 -11.14 -18.56 -0.57
C VAL A 38 -11.51 -19.58 0.50
N LEU A 39 -10.71 -19.65 1.55
CA LEU A 39 -10.97 -20.45 2.73
C LEU A 39 -10.95 -19.54 3.95
N LYS A 40 -12.07 -19.43 4.66
CA LYS A 40 -12.20 -18.61 5.88
C LYS A 40 -12.53 -19.51 7.05
N GLU A 41 -11.76 -19.42 8.12
CA GLU A 41 -11.94 -20.19 9.35
C GLU A 41 -12.22 -21.69 9.13
N PRO A 42 -11.36 -22.42 8.37
CA PRO A 42 -11.53 -23.87 8.31
C PRO A 42 -11.39 -24.44 9.73
N PRO A 43 -12.26 -25.38 10.14
CA PRO A 43 -12.07 -26.05 11.42
C PRO A 43 -10.73 -26.77 11.36
N PRO A 44 -9.78 -26.46 12.25
CA PRO A 44 -8.40 -26.89 12.07
C PRO A 44 -8.22 -28.41 12.19
N GLU A 45 -9.16 -29.10 12.83
CA GLU A 45 -9.19 -30.56 13.00
C GLU A 45 -9.97 -31.29 11.90
N ASP A 46 -10.53 -30.59 10.92
CA ASP A 46 -11.34 -31.21 9.87
C ASP A 46 -10.47 -31.85 8.78
N GLU A 47 -9.90 -33.00 9.11
CA GLU A 47 -9.10 -33.82 8.20
C GLU A 47 -9.88 -34.22 6.94
N LEU A 48 -11.19 -34.42 7.05
CA LEU A 48 -12.05 -34.79 5.92
C LEU A 48 -12.15 -33.62 4.93
N LEU A 49 -12.40 -32.40 5.43
CA LEU A 49 -12.39 -31.19 4.62
C LEU A 49 -11.03 -31.01 3.94
N LEU A 50 -9.93 -31.10 4.68
CA LEU A 50 -8.59 -30.99 4.12
C LEU A 50 -8.38 -32.01 2.99
N ARG A 51 -8.72 -33.28 3.22
CA ARG A 51 -8.60 -34.35 2.22
C ARG A 51 -9.41 -34.07 0.96
N ASN A 52 -10.64 -33.57 1.11
CA ASN A 52 -11.49 -33.20 -0.02
C ASN A 52 -10.88 -32.05 -0.83
N ILE A 53 -10.34 -31.02 -0.16
CA ILE A 53 -9.66 -29.92 -0.85
C ILE A 53 -8.42 -30.43 -1.59
N LEU A 54 -7.63 -31.32 -0.98
CA LEU A 54 -6.45 -31.90 -1.61
C LEU A 54 -6.81 -32.75 -2.85
N GLN A 55 -7.94 -33.46 -2.83
CA GLN A 55 -8.45 -34.18 -4.01
C GLN A 55 -8.85 -33.22 -5.14
N VAL A 56 -9.47 -32.08 -4.79
CA VAL A 56 -9.78 -31.02 -5.77
C VAL A 56 -8.50 -30.45 -6.37
N PHE A 57 -7.49 -30.14 -5.54
CA PHE A 57 -6.19 -29.67 -6.02
C PHE A 57 -5.50 -30.66 -6.94
N GLN A 58 -5.52 -31.95 -6.57
CA GLN A 58 -4.99 -33.02 -7.40
C GLN A 58 -5.72 -33.12 -8.75
N HIS A 59 -7.07 -33.05 -8.73
CA HIS A 59 -7.86 -33.05 -9.95
C HIS A 59 -7.53 -31.84 -10.84
N CYS A 60 -7.43 -30.64 -10.27
CA CYS A 60 -7.01 -29.44 -11.01
C CYS A 60 -5.63 -29.61 -11.64
N SER A 61 -4.66 -30.11 -10.87
CA SER A 61 -3.29 -30.37 -11.36
C SER A 61 -3.28 -31.37 -12.53
N GLN A 62 -4.05 -32.46 -12.45
CA GLN A 62 -4.17 -33.46 -13.51
C GLN A 62 -4.75 -32.91 -14.83
N HIS A 63 -5.50 -31.81 -14.76
CA HIS A 63 -6.15 -31.18 -15.90
C HIS A 63 -5.50 -29.82 -16.28
N ASP A 64 -4.31 -29.51 -15.76
CA ASP A 64 -3.59 -28.22 -15.93
C ASP A 64 -4.45 -26.99 -15.62
N ILE A 65 -5.35 -27.14 -14.64
CA ILE A 65 -6.20 -26.06 -14.17
C ILE A 65 -5.43 -25.27 -13.11
N VAL A 66 -5.35 -23.95 -13.32
CA VAL A 66 -4.63 -23.02 -12.46
C VAL A 66 -5.60 -22.06 -11.79
N TRP A 67 -5.34 -21.76 -10.53
CA TRP A 67 -6.03 -20.75 -9.76
C TRP A 67 -5.20 -19.47 -9.75
N ASP A 68 -5.84 -18.32 -10.01
CA ASP A 68 -5.13 -17.04 -9.90
C ASP A 68 -4.78 -16.76 -8.44
N TRP A 69 -5.67 -17.10 -7.50
CA TRP A 69 -5.47 -16.87 -6.07
C TRP A 69 -5.86 -18.06 -5.20
N LEU A 70 -5.05 -18.30 -4.16
CA LEU A 70 -5.39 -19.03 -2.95
C LEU A 70 -5.35 -18.03 -1.78
N ASP A 71 -6.50 -17.80 -1.17
CA ASP A 71 -6.67 -16.90 -0.02
C ASP A 71 -7.16 -17.72 1.17
N VAL A 72 -6.34 -17.78 2.22
CA VAL A 72 -6.66 -18.52 3.44
C VAL A 72 -6.65 -17.56 4.61
N THR A 73 -7.81 -17.40 5.26
CA THR A 73 -7.98 -16.59 6.46
C THR A 73 -8.26 -17.49 7.66
N MET A 74 -7.51 -17.30 8.74
CA MET A 74 -7.63 -18.00 10.02
C MET A 74 -7.52 -16.98 11.17
N GLU A 75 -8.65 -16.60 11.73
CA GLU A 75 -8.84 -15.75 12.90
C GLU A 75 -8.65 -16.55 14.18
N SER A 76 -8.91 -17.86 14.17
CA SER A 76 -8.65 -18.73 15.31
C SER A 76 -7.16 -18.72 15.68
N VAL A 77 -6.86 -18.36 16.93
CA VAL A 77 -5.51 -18.36 17.49
C VAL A 77 -5.04 -19.80 17.76
N GLY A 78 -3.80 -20.12 17.37
CA GLY A 78 -3.09 -21.29 17.90
C GLY A 78 -2.58 -22.30 16.88
N MET A 79 -1.81 -23.27 17.39
CA MET A 79 -1.10 -24.32 16.64
C MET A 79 -1.97 -25.14 15.69
N MET A 80 -3.26 -25.29 15.99
CA MET A 80 -4.16 -26.13 15.20
C MET A 80 -4.32 -25.59 13.76
N SER A 81 -4.14 -24.29 13.54
CA SER A 81 -4.12 -23.70 12.20
C SER A 81 -3.00 -24.26 11.31
N PHE A 82 -1.85 -24.63 11.89
CA PHE A 82 -0.71 -25.20 11.16
C PHE A 82 -1.01 -26.56 10.57
N HIS A 83 -1.70 -27.43 11.31
CA HIS A 83 -2.01 -28.79 10.85
C HIS A 83 -2.88 -28.78 9.59
N PHE A 84 -3.73 -27.76 9.45
CA PHE A 84 -4.54 -27.57 8.25
C PHE A 84 -3.79 -26.82 7.15
N LEU A 85 -3.19 -25.67 7.48
CA LEU A 85 -2.65 -24.74 6.50
C LEU A 85 -1.39 -25.27 5.82
N ARG A 86 -0.50 -25.94 6.56
CA ARG A 86 0.77 -26.41 6.01
C ARG A 86 0.57 -27.48 4.92
N PRO A 87 -0.19 -28.58 5.12
CA PRO A 87 -0.42 -29.55 4.04
C PRO A 87 -1.13 -28.92 2.84
N LEU A 88 -2.06 -28.00 3.08
CA LEU A 88 -2.78 -27.28 2.03
C LEU A 88 -1.84 -26.46 1.15
N LEU A 89 -1.00 -25.60 1.76
CA LEU A 89 -0.04 -24.77 1.04
C LEU A 89 1.03 -25.60 0.35
N PHE A 90 1.53 -26.64 1.02
CA PHE A 90 2.51 -27.55 0.42
C PHE A 90 1.93 -28.23 -0.83
N ALA A 91 0.69 -28.72 -0.77
CA ALA A 91 0.03 -29.33 -1.91
C ALA A 91 -0.21 -28.33 -3.04
N ALA A 92 -0.77 -27.16 -2.74
CA ALA A 92 -1.01 -26.10 -3.73
C ALA A 92 0.28 -25.71 -4.47
N ASN A 93 1.38 -25.54 -3.71
CA ASN A 93 2.66 -25.13 -4.28
C ASN A 93 3.35 -26.26 -5.04
N SER A 94 3.41 -27.47 -4.48
CA SER A 94 4.04 -28.62 -5.15
C SER A 94 3.33 -29.02 -6.45
N MET A 95 2.02 -28.81 -6.53
CA MET A 95 1.25 -29.03 -7.75
C MET A 95 1.32 -27.85 -8.73
N GLY A 96 1.89 -26.70 -8.34
CA GLY A 96 2.01 -25.51 -9.19
C GLY A 96 0.65 -24.94 -9.64
N ILE A 97 -0.42 -25.17 -8.87
CA ILE A 97 -1.79 -24.83 -9.27
C ILE A 97 -2.21 -23.42 -8.87
N VAL A 98 -1.35 -22.63 -8.22
CA VAL A 98 -1.67 -21.27 -7.75
C VAL A 98 -0.63 -20.26 -8.22
N ARG A 99 -1.06 -19.10 -8.71
CA ARG A 99 -0.17 -17.97 -9.04
C ARG A 99 0.03 -17.01 -7.88
N ARG A 100 -0.96 -16.90 -6.99
CA ARG A 100 -0.96 -15.95 -5.88
C ARG A 100 -1.44 -16.61 -4.61
N VAL A 101 -0.74 -16.35 -3.52
CA VAL A 101 -1.05 -16.88 -2.20
C VAL A 101 -1.19 -15.71 -1.24
N ALA A 102 -2.34 -15.64 -0.58
CA ALA A 102 -2.59 -14.77 0.56
C ALA A 102 -2.92 -15.64 1.77
N ILE A 103 -2.18 -15.41 2.86
CA ILE A 103 -2.37 -16.07 4.14
C ILE A 103 -2.65 -14.96 5.14
N GLN A 104 -3.80 -15.02 5.78
CA GLN A 104 -4.12 -14.19 6.92
C GLN A 104 -4.31 -15.11 8.12
N GLY A 105 -3.48 -14.97 9.16
CA GLY A 105 -3.74 -15.69 10.40
C GLY A 105 -2.66 -15.59 11.44
N ASP A 106 -2.92 -16.22 12.59
CA ASP A 106 -2.02 -16.25 13.73
C ASP A 106 -1.32 -17.60 13.86
N ALA A 107 -0.01 -17.53 13.96
CA ALA A 107 0.86 -18.67 14.20
C ALA A 107 1.45 -18.70 15.62
N THR A 108 1.02 -17.77 16.47
CA THR A 108 1.47 -17.71 17.84
C THR A 108 0.96 -18.96 18.56
N PRO A 109 1.86 -19.76 19.19
CA PRO A 109 1.45 -20.92 19.95
C PRO A 109 0.55 -20.48 21.12
N ILE A 110 -0.46 -21.30 21.42
CA ILE A 110 -1.48 -21.01 22.43
C ILE A 110 -0.86 -20.80 23.81
N ASN A 111 0.25 -21.49 24.09
CA ASN A 111 0.98 -21.40 25.34
C ASN A 111 2.17 -20.46 25.15
N ALA A 112 2.07 -19.25 25.71
CA ALA A 112 3.18 -18.31 25.75
C ALA A 112 4.41 -18.96 26.40
N GLY A 113 5.47 -19.15 25.61
CA GLY A 113 6.76 -19.71 26.07
C GLY A 113 7.09 -21.12 25.59
N GLU A 114 6.17 -21.84 24.93
CA GLU A 114 6.54 -23.09 24.25
C GLU A 114 7.22 -22.78 22.91
N PRO A 115 8.46 -23.23 22.68
CA PRO A 115 9.12 -23.03 21.40
C PRO A 115 8.33 -23.78 20.33
N LEU A 116 7.94 -23.06 19.26
CA LEU A 116 7.38 -23.67 18.06
C LEU A 116 8.32 -24.79 17.59
N PRO A 117 7.80 -26.00 17.27
CA PRO A 117 8.63 -27.05 16.72
C PRO A 117 9.39 -26.53 15.49
N THR A 118 10.72 -26.63 15.51
CA THR A 118 11.61 -26.05 14.48
C THR A 118 11.38 -26.60 13.06
N HIS A 119 10.50 -27.58 12.91
CA HIS A 119 10.19 -28.27 11.66
C HIS A 119 8.81 -27.90 11.07
N GLU A 120 8.04 -27.01 11.72
CA GLU A 120 6.70 -26.65 11.28
C GLU A 120 6.65 -25.19 10.84
N PHE A 121 6.58 -24.98 9.52
CA PHE A 121 6.53 -23.65 8.91
C PHE A 121 5.67 -23.68 7.64
N PHE A 122 4.89 -22.63 7.37
CA PHE A 122 3.82 -22.61 6.36
C PHE A 122 4.30 -22.49 4.92
N LEU A 123 5.42 -21.80 4.72
CA LEU A 123 6.04 -21.57 3.43
C LEU A 123 6.80 -22.79 2.92
N ALA A 124 6.70 -23.92 3.63
CA ALA A 124 7.16 -25.22 3.15
C ALA A 124 6.57 -25.50 1.77
N GLY A 125 7.45 -25.86 0.83
CA GLY A 125 7.06 -26.17 -0.54
C GLY A 125 6.84 -24.95 -1.45
N SER A 126 6.92 -23.71 -0.96
CA SER A 126 6.81 -22.51 -1.82
C SER A 126 7.80 -22.51 -2.99
N LEU A 127 9.01 -23.04 -2.77
CA LEU A 127 10.05 -23.27 -3.79
C LEU A 127 9.62 -24.21 -4.93
N LEU A 128 8.66 -25.10 -4.66
CA LEU A 128 8.17 -26.08 -5.63
C LEU A 128 7.18 -25.45 -6.62
N ASN A 129 6.76 -24.20 -6.38
CA ASN A 129 5.83 -23.49 -7.23
C ASN A 129 6.55 -22.51 -8.17
N PRO A 130 6.90 -22.92 -9.42
CA PRO A 130 7.56 -22.03 -10.38
C PRO A 130 6.65 -20.93 -10.91
N ARG A 131 5.34 -20.96 -10.59
CA ARG A 131 4.33 -20.01 -11.06
C ARG A 131 3.96 -18.97 -9.99
N LEU A 132 4.55 -19.02 -8.79
CA LEU A 132 4.23 -18.11 -7.70
C LEU A 132 4.67 -16.68 -8.03
N GLU A 133 3.72 -15.78 -8.26
CA GLU A 133 3.93 -14.37 -8.60
C GLU A 133 3.69 -13.42 -7.42
N VAL A 134 2.80 -13.80 -6.50
CA VAL A 134 2.42 -12.98 -5.34
C VAL A 134 2.38 -13.83 -4.09
N LEU A 135 3.05 -13.36 -3.04
CA LEU A 135 2.97 -13.91 -1.70
C LEU A 135 2.60 -12.79 -0.72
N GLU A 136 1.49 -12.97 -0.01
CA GLU A 136 1.02 -12.07 1.04
C GLU A 136 0.84 -12.85 2.33
N ILE A 137 1.52 -12.43 3.38
CA ILE A 137 1.40 -12.98 4.74
C ILE A 137 0.97 -11.84 5.64
N VAL A 138 -0.19 -11.98 6.24
CA VAL A 138 -0.82 -10.98 7.10
C VAL A 138 -1.10 -11.64 8.44
N ALA A 139 -0.37 -11.26 9.48
CA ALA A 139 -0.71 -11.69 10.81
C ALA A 139 -2.03 -11.08 11.29
N ASN A 140 -2.61 -11.64 12.34
CA ASN A 140 -3.78 -11.07 13.02
C ASN A 140 -3.45 -9.75 13.76
N ARG A 141 -4.40 -9.22 14.53
CA ARG A 141 -4.21 -7.95 15.26
C ARG A 141 -3.25 -8.06 16.45
N GLU A 142 -3.01 -9.25 16.98
CA GLU A 142 -2.18 -9.46 18.17
C GLU A 142 -0.70 -9.67 17.81
N GLY A 143 -0.43 -9.87 16.52
CA GLY A 143 0.90 -10.15 16.00
C GLY A 143 1.10 -11.64 15.89
N GLY A 144 1.52 -12.07 14.71
CA GLY A 144 1.66 -13.47 14.36
C GLY A 144 3.13 -13.80 14.24
N LEU A 145 3.59 -14.76 15.06
CA LEU A 145 4.93 -15.31 14.94
C LEU A 145 5.08 -15.96 13.57
N VAL A 146 6.02 -15.49 12.76
CA VAL A 146 6.50 -16.27 11.62
C VAL A 146 7.69 -17.10 12.11
N PRO A 147 7.60 -18.44 12.15
CA PRO A 147 8.69 -19.28 12.58
C PRO A 147 9.98 -18.99 11.80
N MET A 148 11.14 -19.15 12.44
CA MET A 148 12.45 -19.01 11.76
C MET A 148 12.57 -19.90 10.50
N GLY A 149 11.91 -21.06 10.48
CA GLY A 149 11.83 -21.91 9.30
C GLY A 149 11.16 -21.23 8.09
N ASP A 150 10.14 -20.40 8.32
CA ASP A 150 9.47 -19.65 7.27
C ASP A 150 10.36 -18.54 6.69
N TYR A 151 11.17 -17.87 7.52
CA TYR A 151 12.13 -16.89 7.01
C TYR A 151 13.24 -17.52 6.17
N ARG A 152 13.69 -18.73 6.52
CA ARG A 152 14.63 -19.49 5.68
C ARG A 152 13.99 -19.86 4.35
N ALA A 153 12.78 -20.42 4.37
CA ALA A 153 12.03 -20.75 3.17
C ALA A 153 11.76 -19.51 2.30
N LEU A 154 11.45 -18.37 2.91
CA LEU A 154 11.26 -17.10 2.20
C LEU A 154 12.57 -16.59 1.58
N CYS A 155 13.69 -16.66 2.31
CA CYS A 155 15.01 -16.28 1.79
C CYS A 155 15.37 -17.13 0.57
N GLU A 156 15.26 -18.45 0.69
CA GLU A 156 15.48 -19.39 -0.43
C GLU A 156 14.53 -19.11 -1.60
N LEU A 157 13.26 -18.79 -1.33
CA LEU A 157 12.28 -18.45 -2.35
C LEU A 157 12.70 -17.19 -3.10
N LEU A 158 13.09 -16.14 -2.39
CA LEU A 158 13.54 -14.89 -3.00
C LEU A 158 14.80 -15.08 -3.86
N GLN A 159 15.73 -15.92 -3.41
CA GLN A 159 16.98 -16.22 -4.12
C GLN A 159 16.77 -17.03 -5.41
N THR A 160 15.80 -17.95 -5.41
CA THR A 160 15.66 -18.94 -6.49
C THR A 160 14.54 -18.63 -7.46
N THR A 161 13.49 -17.94 -7.00
CA THR A 161 12.32 -17.65 -7.82
C THR A 161 12.63 -16.67 -8.94
N LYS A 162 12.04 -16.92 -10.10
CA LYS A 162 12.07 -16.00 -11.25
C LYS A 162 10.69 -15.38 -11.53
N SER A 163 9.67 -15.84 -10.83
CA SER A 163 8.27 -15.46 -11.03
C SER A 163 7.78 -14.42 -10.02
N LEU A 164 8.29 -14.43 -8.77
CA LEU A 164 7.77 -13.57 -7.71
C LEU A 164 7.92 -12.09 -8.06
N ARG A 165 6.78 -11.38 -8.12
CA ARG A 165 6.67 -9.95 -8.44
C ARG A 165 6.16 -9.12 -7.26
N ARG A 166 5.47 -9.72 -6.30
CA ARG A 166 4.95 -9.03 -5.12
C ARG A 166 5.17 -9.84 -3.86
N LEU A 167 5.70 -9.17 -2.84
CA LEU A 167 5.82 -9.68 -1.48
C LEU A 167 5.15 -8.69 -0.53
N LYS A 168 4.26 -9.20 0.32
CA LYS A 168 3.68 -8.45 1.44
C LYS A 168 3.88 -9.25 2.73
N LEU A 169 4.55 -8.65 3.71
CA LEU A 169 4.63 -9.15 5.08
C LEU A 169 4.02 -8.09 5.98
N ASP A 170 2.91 -8.41 6.64
CA ASP A 170 2.11 -7.44 7.36
C ASP A 170 1.81 -7.90 8.79
N ARG A 171 2.10 -7.06 9.78
CA ARG A 171 1.96 -7.33 11.22
C ARG A 171 2.70 -8.58 11.71
N VAL A 172 3.70 -9.04 10.96
CA VAL A 172 4.50 -10.20 11.35
C VAL A 172 5.38 -9.82 12.54
N THR A 173 5.50 -10.72 13.53
CA THR A 173 6.40 -10.57 14.67
C THR A 173 7.69 -11.37 14.47
N ASN A 174 8.74 -11.05 15.26
CA ASN A 174 10.07 -11.71 15.20
C ASN A 174 10.73 -11.71 13.82
N PHE A 175 10.91 -10.51 13.25
CA PHE A 175 11.58 -10.36 11.95
C PHE A 175 13.04 -10.83 11.96
N GLU A 176 13.35 -11.84 11.16
CA GLU A 176 14.71 -12.28 10.84
C GLU A 176 15.28 -11.43 9.70
N VAL A 177 15.58 -10.17 10.03
CA VAL A 177 15.97 -9.13 9.06
C VAL A 177 17.15 -9.55 8.20
N THR A 178 18.15 -10.24 8.77
CA THR A 178 19.33 -10.70 8.03
C THR A 178 18.96 -11.64 6.88
N LEU A 179 18.08 -12.62 7.13
CA LEU A 179 17.63 -13.57 6.10
C LEU A 179 16.78 -12.86 5.04
N LEU A 180 15.91 -11.94 5.45
CA LEU A 180 15.11 -11.15 4.52
C LEU A 180 16.00 -10.30 3.61
N CYS A 181 16.98 -9.57 4.15
CA CYS A 181 17.93 -8.77 3.38
C CYS A 181 18.72 -9.61 2.38
N GLN A 182 19.19 -10.80 2.81
CA GLN A 182 19.91 -11.72 1.93
C GLN A 182 19.03 -12.17 0.75
N GLY A 183 17.76 -12.52 1.01
CA GLY A 183 16.81 -12.88 -0.05
C GLY A 183 16.52 -11.72 -1.00
N LEU A 184 16.27 -10.53 -0.46
CA LEU A 184 15.97 -9.32 -1.24
C LEU A 184 17.13 -8.89 -2.14
N GLN A 185 18.38 -9.01 -1.69
CA GLN A 185 19.56 -8.70 -2.48
C GLN A 185 19.68 -9.58 -3.72
N GLU A 186 19.38 -10.87 -3.60
CA GLU A 186 19.48 -11.82 -4.71
C GLU A 186 18.26 -11.77 -5.64
N ASN A 187 17.09 -11.40 -5.12
CA ASN A 187 15.91 -11.27 -5.94
C ASN A 187 16.05 -10.09 -6.92
N LYS A 188 15.83 -10.33 -8.22
CA LYS A 188 15.85 -9.30 -9.27
C LYS A 188 14.51 -9.10 -9.96
N THR A 189 13.46 -9.72 -9.43
CA THR A 189 12.16 -9.85 -10.08
C THR A 189 11.05 -9.08 -9.41
N LEU A 190 11.25 -8.71 -8.14
CA LEU A 190 10.25 -8.06 -7.32
C LEU A 190 9.90 -6.67 -7.89
N ARG A 191 8.60 -6.39 -7.98
CA ARG A 191 8.07 -5.10 -8.43
C ARG A 191 7.41 -4.34 -7.29
N LYS A 192 6.85 -5.05 -6.32
CA LYS A 192 6.20 -4.48 -5.14
C LYS A 192 6.65 -5.19 -3.87
N LEU A 193 7.13 -4.40 -2.93
CA LEU A 193 7.47 -4.84 -1.58
C LEU A 193 6.64 -4.03 -0.57
N SER A 194 6.00 -4.72 0.36
CA SER A 194 5.26 -4.13 1.46
C SER A 194 5.66 -4.82 2.75
N LEU A 195 6.22 -4.08 3.69
CA LEU A 195 6.66 -4.58 4.99
C LEU A 195 6.02 -3.76 6.10
N SER A 196 5.52 -4.42 7.13
CA SER A 196 4.94 -3.77 8.31
C SER A 196 5.59 -4.33 9.57
N PHE A 197 6.27 -3.44 10.29
CA PHE A 197 6.99 -3.69 11.54
C PHE A 197 6.21 -3.19 12.76
N VAL A 198 4.89 -2.96 12.64
CA VAL A 198 4.07 -2.32 13.69
C VAL A 198 4.09 -3.06 15.04
N GLN A 199 4.36 -4.36 15.03
CA GLN A 199 4.37 -5.20 16.24
C GLN A 199 5.74 -5.78 16.54
N CYS A 200 6.79 -5.13 16.03
CA CYS A 200 8.15 -5.57 16.23
C CYS A 200 8.98 -4.46 16.85
N ASP A 201 9.88 -4.86 17.74
CA ASP A 201 11.02 -4.05 18.15
C ASP A 201 12.13 -4.16 17.09
N VAL A 202 11.86 -3.62 15.88
CA VAL A 202 12.87 -3.53 14.81
C VAL A 202 13.56 -2.18 14.93
N PRO A 203 14.86 -2.12 15.28
CA PRO A 203 15.57 -0.86 15.37
C PRO A 203 15.76 -0.21 13.99
N ASP A 204 15.97 1.11 13.95
CA ASP A 204 16.24 1.89 12.73
C ASP A 204 17.31 1.25 11.84
N ALA A 205 18.41 0.75 12.42
CA ALA A 205 19.48 0.07 11.68
C ALA A 205 18.98 -1.15 10.87
N SER A 206 18.00 -1.88 11.40
CA SER A 206 17.41 -3.02 10.72
C SER A 206 16.52 -2.59 9.55
N ILE A 207 15.71 -1.53 9.72
CA ILE A 207 14.93 -0.95 8.63
C ILE A 207 15.87 -0.41 7.54
N ALA A 208 16.94 0.28 7.92
CA ALA A 208 17.98 0.77 7.03
C ALA A 208 18.64 -0.37 6.23
N ASN A 209 18.97 -1.49 6.88
CA ASN A 209 19.52 -2.67 6.20
C ASN A 209 18.55 -3.24 5.15
N VAL A 210 17.25 -3.29 5.46
CA VAL A 210 16.23 -3.71 4.48
C VAL A 210 16.22 -2.75 3.30
N ILE A 211 16.23 -1.44 3.52
CA ILE A 211 16.24 -0.44 2.44
C ILE A 211 17.51 -0.58 1.59
N GLN A 212 18.68 -0.73 2.23
CA GLN A 212 19.96 -0.92 1.55
C GLN A 212 20.00 -2.21 0.72
N SER A 213 19.33 -3.28 1.17
CA SER A 213 19.21 -4.54 0.42
C SER A 213 18.51 -4.38 -0.94
N LEU A 214 17.76 -3.29 -1.12
CA LEU A 214 17.05 -2.95 -2.35
C LEU A 214 17.86 -2.03 -3.26
N ASN A 215 19.06 -1.59 -2.85
CA ASN A 215 19.95 -0.84 -3.72
C ASN A 215 20.24 -1.66 -4.97
N ASP A 216 20.19 -1.01 -6.12
CA ASP A 216 20.39 -1.61 -7.44
C ASP A 216 19.34 -2.67 -7.84
N HIS A 217 18.20 -2.76 -7.12
CA HIS A 217 17.12 -3.65 -7.53
C HIS A 217 16.51 -3.20 -8.87
N PRO A 218 16.57 -4.01 -9.94
CA PRO A 218 16.33 -3.52 -11.30
C PRO A 218 14.86 -3.30 -11.64
N GLU A 219 13.93 -3.94 -10.93
CA GLU A 219 12.49 -3.94 -11.28
C GLU A 219 11.57 -3.38 -10.19
N LEU A 220 12.10 -2.90 -9.06
CA LEU A 220 11.27 -2.45 -7.94
C LEU A 220 10.58 -1.12 -8.30
N ARG A 221 9.26 -1.09 -8.15
CA ARG A 221 8.41 0.06 -8.51
C ARG A 221 7.59 0.59 -7.35
N TYR A 222 7.32 -0.24 -6.35
CA TYR A 222 6.49 0.11 -5.20
C TYR A 222 7.16 -0.39 -3.93
N LEU A 223 7.41 0.53 -3.01
CA LEU A 223 7.94 0.25 -1.70
C LEU A 223 7.00 0.84 -0.65
N THR A 224 6.50 -0.04 0.22
CA THR A 224 5.75 0.34 1.42
C THR A 224 6.50 -0.20 2.62
N ILE A 225 6.88 0.69 3.53
CA ILE A 225 7.43 0.33 4.85
C ILE A 225 6.57 1.00 5.89
N THR A 226 6.06 0.19 6.80
CA THR A 226 5.31 0.62 7.96
C THR A 226 6.10 0.24 9.22
N SER A 227 6.21 1.14 10.19
CA SER A 227 6.87 0.92 11.48
C SER A 227 6.01 1.48 12.62
N SER A 228 6.37 1.19 13.86
CA SER A 228 5.82 1.83 15.08
C SER A 228 6.77 2.91 15.59
N GLY A 229 7.20 3.81 14.71
CA GLY A 229 8.07 4.93 15.08
C GLY A 229 9.56 4.58 15.19
N GLN A 230 10.00 3.46 14.61
CA GLN A 230 11.42 3.07 14.62
C GLN A 230 12.21 3.57 13.39
N PHE A 231 11.67 4.52 12.63
CA PHE A 231 12.48 5.18 11.61
C PHE A 231 13.61 5.98 12.26
N GLY A 232 14.52 6.55 11.49
CA GLY A 232 15.62 7.30 12.08
C GLY A 232 16.62 7.80 11.04
N PRO A 233 17.75 8.37 11.50
CA PRO A 233 18.78 8.88 10.61
C PRO A 233 19.37 7.82 9.67
N LEU A 234 19.47 6.55 10.10
CA LEU A 234 20.04 5.48 9.26
C LEU A 234 19.06 5.11 8.14
N SER A 235 17.77 4.95 8.45
CA SER A 235 16.74 4.72 7.42
C SER A 235 16.63 5.89 6.45
N SER A 236 16.78 7.13 6.94
CA SER A 236 16.76 8.35 6.11
C SER A 236 17.91 8.35 5.11
N THR A 237 19.13 8.09 5.58
CA THR A 237 20.32 7.97 4.74
C THR A 237 20.17 6.84 3.72
N ALA A 238 19.65 5.69 4.15
CA ALA A 238 19.41 4.55 3.26
C ALA A 238 18.37 4.87 2.17
N LEU A 239 17.27 5.56 2.52
CA LEU A 239 16.25 5.99 1.56
C LEU A 239 16.82 6.98 0.55
N LYS A 240 17.59 7.97 1.01
CA LYS A 240 18.30 8.92 0.14
C LYS A 240 19.18 8.20 -0.87
N MET A 241 19.99 7.24 -0.40
CA MET A 241 20.86 6.43 -1.26
C MET A 241 20.04 5.63 -2.30
N LEU A 242 18.99 4.94 -1.86
CA LEU A 242 18.12 4.16 -2.74
C LEU A 242 17.47 5.03 -3.81
N LEU A 243 16.91 6.17 -3.42
CA LEU A 243 16.20 7.08 -4.32
C LEU A 243 17.13 7.78 -5.30
N SER A 244 18.36 8.12 -4.86
CA SER A 244 19.39 8.75 -5.68
C SER A 244 20.13 7.77 -6.59
N SER A 245 19.96 6.46 -6.39
CA SER A 245 20.62 5.44 -7.20
C SER A 245 20.10 5.47 -8.64
N LYS A 246 21.02 5.51 -9.62
CA LYS A 246 20.70 5.53 -11.07
C LYS A 246 19.76 4.41 -11.54
N PRO A 247 19.92 3.14 -11.11
CA PRO A 247 19.00 2.05 -11.47
C PRO A 247 17.62 2.14 -10.82
N CYS A 248 17.39 3.06 -9.87
CA CYS A 248 16.13 3.11 -9.14
C CYS A 248 14.94 3.43 -10.09
N LYS A 249 13.95 2.52 -10.13
CA LYS A 249 12.72 2.67 -10.91
C LYS A 249 11.48 2.87 -10.05
N LEU A 250 11.69 3.29 -8.79
CA LEU A 250 10.62 3.41 -7.81
C LEU A 250 9.61 4.48 -8.23
N LYS A 251 8.36 4.07 -8.42
CA LYS A 251 7.24 4.95 -8.81
C LYS A 251 6.38 5.37 -7.63
N SER A 252 6.41 4.59 -6.55
CA SER A 252 5.62 4.84 -5.35
C SER A 252 6.45 4.50 -4.12
N LEU A 253 6.53 5.46 -3.21
CA LEU A 253 7.11 5.29 -1.88
C LEU A 253 6.01 5.57 -0.84
N SER A 254 5.85 4.65 0.10
CA SER A 254 4.93 4.80 1.23
C SER A 254 5.67 4.48 2.51
N LEU A 255 5.81 5.48 3.38
CA LEU A 255 6.44 5.37 4.69
C LEU A 255 5.38 5.73 5.73
N GLN A 256 5.13 4.84 6.68
CA GLN A 256 4.11 5.05 7.70
C GLN A 256 4.68 4.68 9.07
N GLY A 257 4.79 5.61 9.99
CA GLY A 257 4.88 5.26 11.40
C GLY A 257 3.49 5.11 12.00
N PHE A 258 3.44 4.49 13.17
CA PHE A 258 2.23 4.30 13.95
C PHE A 258 2.60 4.49 15.41
N GLU A 259 2.23 5.62 15.99
CA GLU A 259 2.25 5.85 17.45
C GLU A 259 1.06 5.12 18.14
N PHE A 260 0.94 3.80 17.99
CA PHE A 260 -0.15 3.05 18.65
C PHE A 260 0.18 2.59 20.08
N PHE A 261 1.45 2.61 20.45
CA PHE A 261 1.89 2.09 21.72
C PHE A 261 2.64 3.19 22.47
N GLU A 262 2.21 3.46 23.71
CA GLU A 262 2.92 4.26 24.72
C GLU A 262 4.25 3.59 25.14
N LEU A 263 4.89 2.87 24.22
CA LEU A 263 6.25 2.43 24.40
C LEU A 263 7.09 3.70 24.36
N ASP A 264 7.89 3.88 25.39
CA ASP A 264 8.88 4.95 25.57
C ASP A 264 10.03 4.80 24.54
N THR A 265 9.69 4.46 23.29
CA THR A 265 10.59 4.32 22.15
C THR A 265 11.00 5.72 21.75
N THR A 266 12.03 6.19 22.45
CA THR A 266 12.83 7.36 22.10
C THR A 266 13.05 7.49 20.59
N SER A 267 12.24 8.38 20.00
CA SER A 267 12.63 9.38 19.00
C SER A 267 13.37 8.86 17.77
N GLY A 268 12.74 7.93 17.08
CA GLY A 268 13.16 7.51 15.76
C GLY A 268 12.36 8.19 14.65
N THR A 269 12.89 9.26 14.07
CA THR A 269 12.19 10.02 13.02
C THR A 269 13.05 10.20 11.78
N LEU A 270 12.40 10.26 10.62
CA LEU A 270 13.09 10.46 9.36
C LEU A 270 13.62 11.90 9.27
N ASN A 271 14.88 12.03 8.89
CA ASN A 271 15.47 13.30 8.52
C ASN A 271 14.81 13.80 7.23
N THR A 272 14.06 14.89 7.35
CA THR A 272 13.33 15.48 6.23
C THR A 272 14.25 15.86 5.06
N GLU A 273 15.43 16.45 5.32
CA GLU A 273 16.35 16.90 4.25
C GLU A 273 16.88 15.75 3.40
N ASP A 274 17.32 14.65 4.05
CA ASP A 274 17.81 13.47 3.33
C ASP A 274 16.73 12.88 2.42
N LEU A 275 15.48 12.87 2.88
CA LEU A 275 14.36 12.38 2.10
C LEU A 275 14.03 13.31 0.93
N LEU A 276 14.03 14.62 1.14
CA LEU A 276 13.82 15.62 0.07
C LEU A 276 14.89 15.50 -1.01
N GLU A 277 16.17 15.43 -0.64
CA GLU A 277 17.29 15.23 -1.58
C GLU A 277 17.13 13.94 -2.39
N GLY A 278 16.76 12.84 -1.71
CA GLY A 278 16.48 11.56 -2.37
C GLY A 278 15.34 11.66 -3.39
N ILE A 279 14.22 12.28 -3.02
CA ILE A 279 13.06 12.46 -3.92
C ILE A 279 13.44 13.33 -5.12
N GLN A 280 14.17 14.42 -4.91
CA GLN A 280 14.62 15.34 -5.96
C GLN A 280 15.54 14.64 -6.98
N ALA A 281 16.39 13.73 -6.51
CA ALA A 281 17.24 12.91 -7.36
C ALA A 281 16.46 11.86 -8.18
N ASN A 282 15.33 11.36 -7.65
CA ASN A 282 14.57 10.29 -8.28
C ASN A 282 13.53 10.77 -9.31
N ARG A 283 13.88 10.74 -10.59
CA ARG A 283 12.99 11.16 -11.69
C ARG A 283 11.84 10.20 -12.02
N SER A 284 11.79 9.02 -11.39
CA SER A 284 10.76 8.00 -11.64
C SER A 284 9.62 8.02 -10.61
N LEU A 285 9.84 8.67 -9.47
CA LEU A 285 8.95 8.66 -8.31
C LEU A 285 7.73 9.56 -8.51
N LYS A 286 6.55 8.94 -8.62
CA LYS A 286 5.30 9.65 -8.90
C LYS A 286 4.43 9.86 -7.68
N ASN A 287 4.52 8.97 -6.69
CA ASN A 287 3.67 9.00 -5.52
C ASN A 287 4.53 8.89 -4.28
N VAL A 288 4.39 9.85 -3.38
CA VAL A 288 5.00 9.82 -2.05
C VAL A 288 3.88 9.89 -1.03
N LEU A 289 3.84 8.91 -0.15
CA LEU A 289 3.00 8.91 1.04
C LEU A 289 3.94 8.80 2.23
N ILE A 290 3.86 9.77 3.13
CA ILE A 290 4.59 9.75 4.39
C ILE A 290 3.58 10.04 5.49
N GLY A 291 3.48 9.16 6.48
CA GLY A 291 2.63 9.37 7.64
C GLY A 291 3.38 9.08 8.92
N ASP A 292 3.22 9.96 9.91
CA ASP A 292 3.66 9.76 11.29
C ASP A 292 5.11 9.24 11.40
N ALA A 293 6.03 9.82 10.62
CA ALA A 293 7.38 9.26 10.42
C ALA A 293 8.46 10.30 10.21
N LEU A 294 8.12 11.59 10.07
CA LEU A 294 9.05 12.68 9.82
C LEU A 294 9.43 13.39 11.12
N ASP A 295 10.59 14.03 11.09
CA ASP A 295 10.99 15.05 12.06
C ASP A 295 11.66 16.22 11.36
N GLY A 296 11.83 17.27 12.14
CA GLY A 296 12.31 18.56 11.73
C GLY A 296 11.18 19.57 11.58
N ASP A 297 11.56 20.83 11.73
CA ASP A 297 10.63 21.94 11.55
C ASP A 297 10.31 22.16 10.07
N MET A 298 9.12 22.69 9.84
CA MET A 298 8.70 23.27 8.57
C MET A 298 8.63 22.26 7.40
N PHE A 299 8.38 20.97 7.68
CA PHE A 299 8.43 19.94 6.64
C PHE A 299 7.37 20.18 5.54
N PHE A 300 6.16 20.64 5.86
CA PHE A 300 5.13 20.85 4.83
C PHE A 300 5.58 21.90 3.81
N SER A 301 6.12 23.04 4.27
CA SER A 301 6.61 24.08 3.36
C SER A 301 7.75 23.59 2.47
N LYS A 302 8.70 22.81 2.99
CA LYS A 302 9.80 22.24 2.23
C LYS A 302 9.33 21.22 1.19
N PHE A 303 8.43 20.32 1.58
CA PHE A 303 7.80 19.40 0.63
C PHE A 303 6.98 20.15 -0.43
N PHE A 304 6.37 21.29 -0.08
CA PHE A 304 5.65 22.11 -1.04
C PHE A 304 6.59 22.76 -2.06
N GLN A 305 7.73 23.30 -1.63
CA GLN A 305 8.78 23.80 -2.52
C GLN A 305 9.26 22.71 -3.48
N LEU A 306 9.47 21.50 -2.96
CA LEU A 306 9.89 20.33 -3.74
C LEU A 306 8.92 20.02 -4.91
N LEU A 307 7.62 20.27 -4.77
CA LEU A 307 6.64 20.07 -5.85
C LEU A 307 6.91 20.94 -7.07
N GLY A 308 7.45 22.15 -6.86
CA GLY A 308 7.89 23.03 -7.95
C GLY A 308 9.14 22.51 -8.66
N GLU A 309 10.03 21.86 -7.93
CA GLU A 309 11.29 21.31 -8.44
C GLU A 309 11.15 19.93 -9.07
N CYS A 310 10.10 19.19 -8.69
CA CYS A 310 9.84 17.81 -9.08
C CYS A 310 8.58 17.67 -9.94
N PRO A 311 8.58 18.12 -11.22
CA PRO A 311 7.43 18.05 -12.12
C PRO A 311 6.97 16.62 -12.51
N TRP A 312 7.63 15.57 -12.00
CA TRP A 312 7.18 14.18 -12.16
C TRP A 312 6.39 13.63 -10.96
N LEU A 313 6.50 14.21 -9.76
CA LEU A 313 5.78 13.79 -8.54
C LEU A 313 4.26 14.13 -8.57
N GLU A 314 3.42 13.17 -8.91
CA GLU A 314 1.97 13.35 -9.12
C GLU A 314 1.17 13.50 -7.82
N THR A 315 1.55 12.77 -6.77
CA THR A 315 0.85 12.81 -5.46
C THR A 315 1.83 12.90 -4.30
N LEU A 316 1.43 13.66 -3.27
CA LEU A 316 2.17 13.86 -2.04
C LEU A 316 1.19 13.80 -0.86
N HIS A 317 1.18 12.69 -0.14
CA HIS A 317 0.29 12.50 1.01
C HIS A 317 1.14 12.62 2.26
N LEU A 318 0.84 13.61 3.12
CA LEU A 318 1.56 13.89 4.35
C LEU A 318 0.58 13.72 5.52
N TRP A 319 0.70 12.61 6.23
CA TRP A 319 -0.17 12.25 7.32
C TRP A 319 0.53 12.57 8.64
N GLU A 320 0.62 13.84 9.00
CA GLU A 320 1.18 14.26 10.28
C GLU A 320 0.38 15.37 10.97
N PRO A 321 0.13 15.27 12.29
CA PRO A 321 -0.54 16.30 13.08
C PRO A 321 0.26 17.61 13.20
N ASN A 322 1.50 17.64 12.73
CA ASN A 322 2.45 18.73 12.98
C ASN A 322 2.54 19.77 11.85
N ILE A 323 1.60 19.80 10.89
CA ILE A 323 1.54 20.93 9.95
C ILE A 323 1.16 22.18 10.72
N THR A 324 2.13 23.05 10.92
CA THR A 324 1.96 24.26 11.73
C THR A 324 1.32 25.39 10.92
N ASN A 325 0.79 26.42 11.59
CA ASN A 325 0.44 27.66 10.88
C ASN A 325 1.67 28.31 10.22
N GLN A 326 2.84 28.20 10.82
CA GLN A 326 4.08 28.74 10.27
C GLN A 326 4.44 28.06 8.94
N ASP A 327 4.26 26.74 8.83
CA ASP A 327 4.40 25.99 7.58
C ASP A 327 3.52 26.56 6.46
N LEU A 328 2.23 26.73 6.76
CA LEU A 328 1.28 27.25 5.79
C LEU A 328 1.57 28.72 5.45
N GLU A 329 1.98 29.53 6.43
CA GLU A 329 2.40 30.91 6.23
C GLU A 329 3.67 31.01 5.38
N SER A 330 4.62 30.08 5.48
CA SER A 330 5.77 29.99 4.57
C SER A 330 5.30 29.76 3.13
N VAL A 331 4.39 28.81 2.89
CA VAL A 331 3.79 28.57 1.57
C VAL A 331 3.06 29.83 1.03
N LEU A 332 2.44 30.62 1.90
CA LEU A 332 1.77 31.87 1.54
C LEU A 332 2.72 33.04 1.28
N SER A 333 3.77 33.18 2.09
CA SER A 333 4.69 34.32 2.10
C SER A 333 5.76 34.22 1.02
N GLU A 334 6.12 33.01 0.63
CA GLU A 334 7.09 32.79 -0.43
C GLU A 334 6.51 33.09 -1.82
N GLN A 335 7.38 33.55 -2.73
CA GLN A 335 7.11 33.65 -4.17
C GLN A 335 6.98 32.26 -4.81
N VAL A 336 6.39 31.28 -4.11
CA VAL A 336 6.14 29.96 -4.68
C VAL A 336 5.22 30.14 -5.86
N GLN A 337 5.76 29.85 -7.03
CA GLN A 337 4.99 29.89 -8.25
C GLN A 337 3.85 28.87 -8.15
N ARG A 338 2.73 29.17 -8.79
CA ARG A 338 1.63 28.19 -8.89
C ARG A 338 2.18 26.90 -9.51
N LEU A 339 1.77 25.76 -8.96
CA LEU A 339 2.19 24.49 -9.54
C LEU A 339 1.54 24.35 -10.91
N GLU A 340 2.31 23.85 -11.88
CA GLU A 340 1.82 23.70 -13.26
C GLU A 340 0.74 22.63 -13.40
N ARG A 341 0.57 21.79 -12.38
CA ARG A 341 -0.35 20.65 -12.37
C ARG A 341 -0.98 20.45 -11.00
N SER A 342 -2.08 19.71 -10.99
CA SER A 342 -2.73 19.33 -9.74
C SER A 342 -1.87 18.37 -8.93
N VAL A 343 -1.78 18.60 -7.63
CA VAL A 343 -1.17 17.69 -6.67
C VAL A 343 -2.22 17.31 -5.63
N VAL A 344 -2.29 16.03 -5.30
CA VAL A 344 -3.13 15.55 -4.19
C VAL A 344 -2.33 15.65 -2.91
N ILE A 345 -2.88 16.34 -1.91
CA ILE A 345 -2.39 16.46 -0.55
C ILE A 345 -3.43 15.85 0.39
N GLY A 346 -3.09 14.76 1.07
CA GLY A 346 -3.90 14.19 2.14
C GLY A 346 -3.44 14.71 3.49
N LEU A 347 -4.35 15.15 4.35
CA LEU A 347 -4.12 15.44 5.77
C LEU A 347 -4.94 14.45 6.59
N GLY A 348 -4.29 13.69 7.47
CA GLY A 348 -4.97 12.64 8.22
C GLY A 348 -5.31 13.00 9.67
N PHE A 349 -5.58 14.28 9.95
CA PHE A 349 -6.00 14.77 11.26
C PHE A 349 -7.10 15.84 11.11
N PRO A 350 -7.94 16.05 12.13
CA PRO A 350 -8.90 17.15 12.13
C PRO A 350 -8.19 18.50 12.03
N VAL A 351 -8.57 19.30 11.05
CA VAL A 351 -8.05 20.66 10.89
C VAL A 351 -8.63 21.52 12.00
N LEU A 352 -7.79 22.00 12.91
CA LEU A 352 -8.19 22.96 13.95
C LEU A 352 -8.67 24.27 13.28
N ASP A 353 -9.64 24.97 13.88
CA ASP A 353 -10.22 26.21 13.34
C ASP A 353 -9.14 27.26 12.94
N THR A 354 -8.06 27.35 13.71
CA THR A 354 -6.95 28.26 13.43
C THR A 354 -6.18 27.88 12.17
N LEU A 355 -5.93 26.58 11.97
CA LEU A 355 -5.26 26.04 10.78
C LEU A 355 -6.17 26.13 9.55
N GLU A 356 -7.48 25.95 9.74
CA GLU A 356 -8.48 25.99 8.65
C GLU A 356 -8.45 27.31 7.89
N LYS A 357 -8.34 28.44 8.61
CA LYS A 357 -8.26 29.77 7.99
C LYS A 357 -7.04 29.93 7.10
N THR A 358 -5.86 29.55 7.60
CA THR A 358 -4.60 29.65 6.85
C THR A 358 -4.61 28.68 5.67
N LEU A 359 -5.10 27.46 5.88
CA LEU A 359 -5.24 26.46 4.82
C LEU A 359 -6.23 26.90 3.74
N THR A 360 -7.34 27.56 4.10
CA THR A 360 -8.28 28.18 3.15
C THR A 360 -7.57 29.20 2.25
N GLN A 361 -6.68 30.02 2.82
CA GLN A 361 -5.87 30.96 2.05
C GLN A 361 -4.91 30.24 1.11
N VAL A 362 -4.22 29.19 1.58
CA VAL A 362 -3.33 28.36 0.77
C VAL A 362 -4.09 27.75 -0.41
N LEU A 363 -5.22 27.08 -0.17
CA LEU A 363 -6.03 26.44 -1.21
C LEU A 363 -6.68 27.42 -2.19
N THR A 364 -6.88 28.67 -1.77
CA THR A 364 -7.36 29.74 -2.64
C THR A 364 -6.27 30.27 -3.55
N LYS A 365 -5.04 30.44 -3.02
CA LYS A 365 -3.85 30.85 -3.78
C LYS A 365 -3.38 29.74 -4.73
N HIS A 366 -3.43 28.49 -4.26
CA HIS A 366 -2.95 27.28 -4.94
C HIS A 366 -4.11 26.32 -5.26
N GLN A 367 -4.90 26.68 -6.28
CA GLN A 367 -6.08 25.94 -6.71
C GLN A 367 -5.77 24.54 -7.28
N GLU A 368 -4.51 24.31 -7.63
CA GLU A 368 -3.93 23.04 -8.05
C GLU A 368 -3.92 21.99 -6.92
N ILE A 369 -3.94 22.41 -5.66
CA ILE A 369 -3.91 21.51 -4.51
C ILE A 369 -5.28 20.87 -4.35
N ARG A 370 -5.31 19.54 -4.38
CA ARG A 370 -6.49 18.73 -4.12
C ARG A 370 -6.35 18.09 -2.74
N MET A 371 -7.26 18.40 -1.83
CA MET A 371 -7.23 17.86 -0.48
C MET A 371 -7.97 16.53 -0.43
N GLU A 372 -7.30 15.47 0.02
CA GLU A 372 -7.91 14.15 0.24
C GLU A 372 -8.34 14.01 1.71
N HIS A 373 -9.56 14.47 2.04
CA HIS A 373 -10.38 14.00 3.18
C HIS A 373 -11.70 14.80 3.27
N GLU A 374 -12.86 14.12 3.24
CA GLU A 374 -14.18 14.74 3.49
C GLU A 374 -14.65 14.57 4.96
N GLY A 375 -14.01 13.68 5.74
CA GLY A 375 -14.56 13.18 7.01
C GLY A 375 -14.32 14.02 8.28
N PHE A 376 -13.47 15.04 8.24
CA PHE A 376 -13.03 15.77 9.45
C PHE A 376 -13.24 17.28 9.39
N LEU A 377 -14.04 17.76 8.43
CA LEU A 377 -14.20 19.19 8.17
C LEU A 377 -15.56 19.66 8.66
N GLY A 378 -15.58 20.43 9.75
CA GLY A 378 -16.80 20.99 10.32
C GLY A 378 -17.35 22.19 9.53
N ASN A 379 -16.49 22.91 8.79
CA ASN A 379 -16.91 24.09 8.02
C ASN A 379 -17.35 23.74 6.59
N PRO A 380 -18.64 23.93 6.23
CA PRO A 380 -19.15 23.64 4.89
C PRO A 380 -18.46 24.44 3.78
N SER A 381 -17.98 25.65 4.08
CA SER A 381 -17.31 26.53 3.11
C SER A 381 -15.93 25.98 2.74
N PHE A 382 -15.19 25.48 3.73
CA PHE A 382 -13.90 24.83 3.51
C PHE A 382 -14.06 23.52 2.73
N VAL A 383 -15.04 22.69 3.09
CA VAL A 383 -15.39 21.47 2.34
C VAL A 383 -15.70 21.79 0.87
N HIS A 384 -16.51 22.83 0.65
CA HIS A 384 -16.85 23.26 -0.70
C HIS A 384 -15.61 23.70 -1.49
N LEU A 385 -14.69 24.45 -0.88
CA LEU A 385 -13.43 24.85 -1.51
C LEU A 385 -12.57 23.63 -1.90
N CYS A 386 -12.39 22.67 -0.98
CA CYS A 386 -11.65 21.43 -1.24
C CYS A 386 -12.26 20.67 -2.42
N GLN A 387 -13.59 20.49 -2.43
CA GLN A 387 -14.30 19.85 -3.54
C GLN A 387 -14.09 20.65 -4.83
N TRP A 388 -14.22 21.97 -4.81
CA TRP A 388 -14.07 22.78 -6.02
C TRP A 388 -12.67 22.64 -6.64
N ASN A 389 -11.60 22.68 -5.83
CA ASN A 389 -10.24 22.39 -6.30
C ASN A 389 -10.14 20.96 -6.86
N TRP A 390 -10.74 19.97 -6.20
CA TRP A 390 -10.79 18.57 -6.65
C TRP A 390 -11.35 18.41 -8.07
N TYR A 391 -12.44 19.12 -8.37
CA TYR A 391 -13.10 19.06 -9.67
C TYR A 391 -12.48 19.97 -10.73
N GLY A 392 -11.36 20.64 -10.43
CA GLY A 392 -10.53 21.31 -11.43
C GLY A 392 -10.71 22.81 -11.50
N ARG A 393 -10.95 23.49 -10.36
CA ARG A 393 -10.95 24.97 -10.28
C ARG A 393 -9.76 25.60 -11.01
N TYR A 394 -8.56 25.06 -10.81
CA TYR A 394 -7.32 25.54 -11.45
C TYR A 394 -7.35 25.52 -12.99
N LEU A 395 -8.24 24.74 -13.61
CA LEU A 395 -8.40 24.69 -15.07
C LEU A 395 -9.11 25.94 -15.61
N MET A 396 -9.88 26.64 -14.77
CA MET A 396 -10.58 27.88 -15.16
C MET A 396 -9.59 29.02 -15.42
N ASP A 397 -8.41 28.99 -14.78
CA ASP A 397 -7.36 29.99 -14.94
C ASP A 397 -6.39 29.66 -16.09
N LYS A 398 -6.59 28.54 -16.81
CA LYS A 398 -5.72 28.11 -17.91
C LYS A 398 -6.34 28.50 -19.27
N PRO A 399 -5.88 29.60 -19.90
CA PRO A 399 -6.46 30.08 -21.16
C PRO A 399 -6.33 29.07 -22.31
N ASP A 400 -5.29 28.23 -22.27
CA ASP A 400 -5.02 27.21 -23.29
C ASP A 400 -5.66 25.84 -22.99
N PHE A 401 -6.54 25.75 -21.98
CA PHE A 401 -7.20 24.49 -21.67
C PHE A 401 -8.14 24.06 -22.82
N PRO A 402 -7.97 22.87 -23.41
CA PRO A 402 -8.72 22.49 -24.61
C PRO A 402 -10.23 22.49 -24.39
N LEU A 403 -10.97 23.19 -25.26
CA LEU A 403 -12.43 23.27 -25.14
C LEU A 403 -13.12 21.89 -25.16
N SER A 404 -12.53 20.93 -25.87
CA SER A 404 -13.00 19.54 -25.95
C SER A 404 -12.96 18.80 -24.60
N MET A 405 -12.21 19.29 -23.62
CA MET A 405 -12.09 18.68 -22.29
C MET A 405 -13.13 19.19 -21.30
N TRP A 406 -13.76 20.35 -21.52
CA TRP A 406 -14.79 20.90 -20.62
C TRP A 406 -15.99 19.98 -20.40
N PRO A 407 -16.53 19.25 -21.39
CA PRO A 407 -17.60 18.28 -21.14
C PRO A 407 -17.21 17.22 -20.11
N VAL A 408 -15.95 16.78 -20.08
CA VAL A 408 -15.45 15.80 -19.10
C VAL A 408 -15.36 16.42 -17.70
N VAL A 409 -14.85 17.66 -17.61
CA VAL A 409 -14.78 18.43 -16.35
C VAL A 409 -16.18 18.66 -15.78
N LEU A 410 -17.11 19.16 -16.60
CA LEU A 410 -18.50 19.43 -16.20
C LEU A 410 -19.24 18.14 -15.83
N LYS A 411 -19.02 17.03 -16.56
CA LYS A 411 -19.61 15.73 -16.20
C LYS A 411 -19.16 15.26 -14.81
N LYS A 412 -17.88 15.46 -14.46
CA LYS A 412 -17.37 15.16 -13.11
C LYS A 412 -17.97 16.12 -12.08
N ALA A 413 -17.92 17.43 -12.31
CA ALA A 413 -18.47 18.43 -11.40
C ALA A 413 -19.98 18.25 -11.15
N ASN A 414 -20.75 17.77 -12.13
CA ASN A 414 -22.19 17.52 -12.01
C ASN A 414 -22.55 16.46 -10.95
N GLN A 415 -21.57 15.67 -10.50
CA GLN A 415 -21.77 14.73 -9.38
C GLN A 415 -21.96 15.46 -8.03
N LYS A 416 -21.63 16.75 -7.96
CA LYS A 416 -21.77 17.61 -6.77
C LYS A 416 -22.44 18.95 -7.17
N PRO A 417 -23.76 19.13 -6.96
CA PRO A 417 -24.51 20.30 -7.44
C PRO A 417 -23.90 21.67 -7.10
N ASN A 418 -23.35 21.82 -5.90
CA ASN A 418 -22.72 23.07 -5.47
C ASN A 418 -21.46 23.39 -6.27
N VAL A 419 -20.70 22.38 -6.70
CA VAL A 419 -19.45 22.57 -7.46
C VAL A 419 -19.75 22.95 -8.91
N ILE A 420 -20.68 22.25 -9.57
CA ILE A 420 -21.03 22.59 -10.96
C ILE A 420 -21.60 24.00 -11.08
N TYR A 421 -22.33 24.47 -10.07
CA TYR A 421 -22.83 25.85 -10.02
C TYR A 421 -21.71 26.89 -10.13
N GLU A 422 -20.58 26.69 -9.44
CA GLU A 422 -19.41 27.58 -9.54
C GLU A 422 -18.78 27.54 -10.95
N PHE A 423 -18.69 26.35 -11.56
CA PHE A 423 -18.21 26.24 -12.95
C PHE A 423 -19.10 26.97 -13.95
N LEU A 424 -20.43 27.00 -13.72
CA LEU A 424 -21.37 27.70 -14.61
C LEU A 424 -21.37 29.22 -14.39
N LYS A 425 -21.02 29.70 -13.18
CA LYS A 425 -20.82 31.13 -12.93
C LYS A 425 -19.62 31.70 -13.69
N GLY A 426 -18.49 30.99 -13.72
CA GLY A 426 -17.22 31.48 -14.27
C GLY A 426 -17.33 32.05 -15.70
N PRO A 427 -17.89 31.31 -16.68
CA PRO A 427 -18.09 31.79 -18.05
C PRO A 427 -19.01 33.02 -18.14
N ALA A 428 -20.02 33.13 -17.26
CA ALA A 428 -20.92 34.29 -17.22
C ALA A 428 -20.23 35.57 -16.73
N PHE A 429 -19.13 35.46 -15.98
CA PHE A 429 -18.28 36.58 -15.57
C PHE A 429 -17.14 36.87 -16.56
N ALA A 430 -16.54 35.85 -17.17
CA ALA A 430 -15.50 36.03 -18.19
C ALA A 430 -16.02 36.75 -19.44
N ALA A 431 -17.29 36.54 -19.82
CA ALA A 431 -17.95 37.28 -20.90
C ALA A 431 -18.21 38.77 -20.59
N ARG A 432 -18.02 39.22 -19.34
CA ARG A 432 -18.26 40.60 -18.90
C ARG A 432 -17.00 41.44 -18.71
N GLN A 433 -15.81 40.85 -18.76
CA GLN A 433 -14.59 41.65 -18.84
C GLN A 433 -14.35 42.03 -20.31
N PRO A 434 -14.46 43.32 -20.69
CA PRO A 434 -14.12 43.73 -22.03
C PRO A 434 -12.66 43.36 -22.28
N TYR A 435 -12.40 42.62 -23.35
CA TYR A 435 -11.05 42.40 -23.86
C TYR A 435 -10.43 43.76 -24.19
N HIS A 436 -9.69 44.34 -23.24
CA HIS A 436 -8.71 45.37 -23.54
C HIS A 436 -7.51 44.65 -24.15
N ARG A 437 -7.57 44.44 -25.47
CA ARG A 437 -6.40 44.14 -26.30
C ARG A 437 -5.65 45.41 -26.64
#